data_AF-K0YM33-F1
#
_entry.id   AF-K0YM33-F1
#
_cell.length_a   1.000
_cell.length_b   1.000
_cell.length_c   1.000
_cell.angle_alpha   90.00
_cell.angle_beta   90.00
_cell.angle_gamma   90.00
#
_symmetry.space_group_name_H-M   'P 1'
#
loop_
_entity.id
_entity.type
_entity.pdbx_description
1 polymer ?
#
loop_
_entity_poly.entity_id
_entity_poly.type
_entity_poly.pdbx_seq_one_letter_code
_entity_poly.pdbx_strand_id
1 'polypeptide(L)'
;MISPTIHRQDKEGNRFDLGDRLLYLRTPNFTGKDVEELQTALGALGFACGGVSGTFGAYTEGALRKFQLNMGLEPDGIAGVNTYAILKNLHNAWMDKPQVEDHAYMGFARAADVLEHHAVCLFGTEDFTRKVASNMSNLAMATNPRSKMVSAETLLVPPDGHMILTHIVRSNDETDKAVPRVVCDDTSALSRSIAAAVDVARDKALSGVPLRIAIEVPGPSSAEADQAETDRLAHHDAIMLLDAFCMAFS
;
A
#
# COMPACT_ATOMS: atom_id res chain seq x y z
N MET A 1 -46.42 8.30 9.68
CA MET A 1 -45.02 8.75 9.93
C MET A 1 -44.08 7.78 9.26
N ILE A 2 -43.78 8.02 7.98
CA ILE A 2 -42.71 7.33 7.24
C ILE A 2 -42.16 8.41 6.31
N SER A 3 -40.95 8.91 6.59
CA SER A 3 -40.27 9.88 5.73
C SER A 3 -39.48 9.13 4.66
N PRO A 4 -39.73 9.34 3.36
CA PRO A 4 -38.97 8.71 2.30
C PRO A 4 -37.71 9.53 1.98
N THR A 5 -36.61 8.79 1.86
CA THR A 5 -35.54 8.95 0.85
C THR A 5 -35.37 10.33 0.23
N ILE A 6 -34.35 11.08 0.69
CA ILE A 6 -33.79 12.20 -0.08
C ILE A 6 -32.60 11.67 -0.89
N HIS A 7 -32.90 11.18 -2.09
CA HIS A 7 -31.97 11.30 -3.20
C HIS A 7 -31.90 12.79 -3.55
N ARG A 8 -30.76 13.44 -3.33
CA ARG A 8 -30.48 14.75 -3.91
C ARG A 8 -29.40 14.60 -4.96
N GLN A 9 -29.84 14.82 -6.20
CA GLN A 9 -29.06 14.92 -7.42
C GLN A 9 -27.84 15.81 -7.24
N ASP A 10 -26.72 15.32 -7.74
CA ASP A 10 -25.50 16.09 -8.00
C ASP A 10 -25.85 17.24 -8.96
N LYS A 11 -25.87 18.48 -8.45
CA LYS A 11 -25.97 19.70 -9.25
C LYS A 11 -24.62 20.42 -9.23
N GLU A 12 -24.14 20.69 -10.43
CA GLU A 12 -23.06 21.60 -10.85
C GLU A 12 -22.37 22.43 -9.74
N GLY A 13 -21.05 22.24 -9.60
CA GLY A 13 -20.14 23.33 -9.27
C GLY A 13 -19.93 23.72 -7.80
N ASN A 14 -20.30 22.88 -6.82
CA ASN A 14 -19.99 23.22 -5.43
C ASN A 14 -18.51 22.91 -5.10
N ARG A 15 -17.67 23.94 -5.21
CA ARG A 15 -16.25 23.90 -4.86
C ARG A 15 -16.12 23.93 -3.33
N PHE A 16 -15.99 22.76 -2.72
CA PHE A 16 -15.72 22.63 -1.28
C PHE A 16 -14.23 22.92 -1.02
N ASP A 17 -13.94 23.69 0.02
CA ASP A 17 -12.60 23.94 0.53
C ASP A 17 -12.31 23.03 1.74
N LEU A 18 -11.03 22.85 2.10
CA LEU A 18 -10.64 21.96 3.19
C LEU A 18 -11.29 22.34 4.54
N GLY A 19 -12.11 21.42 5.05
CA GLY A 19 -12.81 21.57 6.33
C GLY A 19 -14.30 21.91 6.22
N ASP A 20 -14.84 22.08 5.00
CA ASP A 20 -16.26 22.36 4.78
C ASP A 20 -17.17 21.14 5.05
N ARG A 21 -16.63 19.93 4.95
CA ARG A 21 -17.37 18.68 5.15
C ARG A 21 -16.48 17.60 5.77
N LEU A 22 -17.13 16.60 6.38
CA LEU A 22 -16.47 15.39 6.85
C LEU A 22 -16.06 14.54 5.65
N LEU A 23 -14.76 14.26 5.52
CA LEU A 23 -14.25 13.33 4.51
C LEU A 23 -13.90 11.99 5.14
N TYR A 24 -14.37 10.91 4.52
CA TYR A 24 -14.14 9.54 4.95
C TYR A 24 -14.34 8.60 3.76
N LEU A 25 -13.81 7.39 3.86
CA LEU A 25 -13.97 6.39 2.80
C LEU A 25 -15.44 5.96 2.68
N ARG A 26 -16.04 6.14 1.51
CA ARG A 26 -17.45 5.78 1.23
C ARG A 26 -17.65 5.45 -0.25
N THR A 27 -18.81 4.89 -0.61
CA THR A 27 -19.19 4.66 -2.02
C THR A 27 -20.45 5.45 -2.36
N PRO A 28 -20.46 6.30 -3.42
CA PRO A 28 -19.30 6.69 -4.23
C PRO A 28 -18.31 7.57 -3.45
N ASN A 29 -17.03 7.46 -3.79
CA ASN A 29 -15.94 8.19 -3.14
C ASN A 29 -16.21 9.70 -3.16
N PHE A 30 -15.72 10.41 -2.15
CA PHE A 30 -15.68 11.88 -2.23
C PHE A 30 -14.73 12.31 -3.33
N THR A 31 -15.13 13.34 -4.06
CA THR A 31 -14.28 14.00 -5.04
C THR A 31 -14.34 15.51 -4.88
N GLY A 32 -13.25 16.20 -5.22
CA GLY A 32 -13.19 17.65 -5.26
C GLY A 32 -11.91 18.27 -4.70
N LYS A 33 -11.87 19.60 -4.76
CA LYS A 33 -10.73 20.43 -4.33
C LYS A 33 -10.35 20.23 -2.86
N ASP A 34 -11.33 20.08 -1.97
CA ASP A 34 -11.10 19.77 -0.55
C ASP A 34 -10.36 18.44 -0.33
N VAL A 35 -10.60 17.46 -1.21
CA VAL A 35 -9.88 16.17 -1.20
C VAL A 35 -8.46 16.37 -1.74
N GLU A 36 -8.28 17.17 -2.79
CA GLU A 36 -6.94 17.50 -3.31
C GLU A 36 -6.10 18.23 -2.26
N GLU A 37 -6.70 19.20 -1.57
CA GLU A 37 -6.06 19.95 -0.48
C GLU A 37 -5.68 19.04 0.67
N LEU A 38 -6.55 18.09 1.05
CA LEU A 38 -6.25 17.10 2.08
C LEU A 38 -5.08 16.20 1.66
N GLN A 39 -5.11 15.66 0.43
CA GLN A 39 -4.05 14.80 -0.12
C GLN A 39 -2.71 15.53 -0.20
N THR A 40 -2.75 16.81 -0.61
CA THR A 40 -1.57 17.69 -0.65
C THR A 40 -1.00 17.92 0.75
N ALA A 41 -1.87 18.18 1.73
CA ALA A 41 -1.48 18.36 3.12
C ALA A 41 -0.76 17.13 3.68
N LEU A 42 -1.43 15.98 3.54
CA LEU A 42 -0.94 14.71 4.03
C LEU A 42 0.39 14.38 3.36
N GLY A 43 0.48 14.52 2.02
CA GLY A 43 1.72 14.30 1.27
C GLY A 43 2.86 15.20 1.71
N ALA A 44 2.64 16.51 1.85
CA ALA A 44 3.65 17.46 2.31
C ALA A 44 4.13 17.21 3.74
N LEU A 45 3.29 16.58 4.57
CA LEU A 45 3.59 16.17 5.94
C LEU A 45 4.22 14.76 6.03
N GLY A 46 4.46 14.10 4.89
CA GLY A 46 5.08 12.77 4.81
C GLY A 46 4.09 11.59 4.86
N PHE A 47 2.79 11.86 4.77
CA PHE A 47 1.71 10.87 4.76
C PHE A 47 1.19 10.65 3.35
N ALA A 48 1.80 9.69 2.68
CA ALA A 48 1.69 9.51 1.25
C ALA A 48 0.32 8.89 0.84
N CYS A 49 -0.43 9.58 -0.04
CA CYS A 49 -1.85 9.30 -0.34
C CYS A 49 -2.13 8.53 -1.65
N GLY A 50 -1.12 8.06 -2.40
CA GLY A 50 -1.32 7.47 -3.74
C GLY A 50 -1.21 8.47 -4.90
N GLY A 51 -1.31 9.77 -4.60
CA GLY A 51 -1.31 10.88 -5.57
C GLY A 51 -2.45 11.88 -5.29
N VAL A 52 -2.27 13.14 -5.69
CA VAL A 52 -3.30 14.19 -5.56
C VAL A 52 -4.30 14.05 -6.71
N SER A 53 -5.20 13.08 -6.58
CA SER A 53 -6.23 12.75 -7.58
C SER A 53 -7.56 13.46 -7.35
N GLY A 54 -7.68 14.12 -6.19
CA GLY A 54 -8.93 14.72 -5.75
C GLY A 54 -10.03 13.71 -5.46
N THR A 55 -9.70 12.41 -5.35
CA THR A 55 -10.64 11.33 -5.01
C THR A 55 -10.24 10.67 -3.70
N PHE A 56 -11.16 10.63 -2.74
CA PHE A 56 -10.90 10.06 -1.41
C PHE A 56 -11.06 8.54 -1.47
N GLY A 57 -9.96 7.84 -1.70
CA GLY A 57 -9.89 6.38 -1.75
C GLY A 57 -9.16 5.77 -0.54
N ALA A 58 -9.00 4.44 -0.55
CA ALA A 58 -8.36 3.68 0.54
C ALA A 58 -6.95 4.18 0.90
N TYR A 59 -6.17 4.64 -0.09
CA TYR A 59 -4.85 5.21 0.17
C TYR A 59 -4.90 6.55 0.91
N THR A 60 -5.88 7.40 0.60
CA THR A 60 -6.10 8.67 1.32
C THR A 60 -6.56 8.39 2.75
N GLU A 61 -7.44 7.40 2.94
CA GLU A 61 -7.88 6.94 4.26
C GLU A 61 -6.71 6.38 5.10
N GLY A 62 -5.88 5.52 4.50
CA GLY A 62 -4.69 4.97 5.16
C GLY A 62 -3.65 6.04 5.53
N ALA A 63 -3.39 7.01 4.65
CA ALA A 63 -2.51 8.14 4.93
C ALA A 63 -3.07 9.01 6.07
N LEU A 64 -4.38 9.26 6.05
CA LEU A 64 -5.07 10.02 7.08
C LEU A 64 -4.99 9.33 8.45
N ARG A 65 -5.19 8.01 8.51
CA ARG A 65 -5.03 7.23 9.75
C ARG A 65 -3.62 7.33 10.33
N LYS A 66 -2.60 7.22 9.48
CA LYS A 66 -1.19 7.40 9.89
C LYS A 66 -0.94 8.80 10.44
N PHE A 67 -1.47 9.82 9.77
CA PHE A 67 -1.40 11.21 10.23
C PHE A 67 -2.09 11.38 11.59
N GLN A 68 -3.32 10.89 11.74
CA GLN A 68 -4.08 10.97 12.98
C GLN A 68 -3.30 10.31 14.13
N LEU A 69 -2.81 9.09 13.92
CA LEU A 69 -1.98 8.37 14.90
C LEU A 69 -0.75 9.19 15.32
N ASN A 70 -0.01 9.74 14.35
CA ASN A 70 1.21 10.51 14.62
C ASN A 70 0.93 11.85 15.32
N MET A 71 -0.28 12.38 15.17
CA MET A 71 -0.73 13.62 15.82
C MET A 71 -1.45 13.37 17.16
N GLY A 72 -1.50 12.11 17.65
CA GLY A 72 -2.16 11.74 18.90
C GLY A 72 -3.69 11.76 18.82
N LEU A 73 -4.27 11.69 17.62
CA LEU A 73 -5.69 11.51 17.39
C LEU A 73 -6.05 10.02 17.28
N GLU A 74 -7.33 9.71 17.46
CA GLU A 74 -7.86 8.39 17.11
C GLU A 74 -7.74 8.17 15.58
N PRO A 75 -7.08 7.08 15.12
CA PRO A 75 -6.84 6.83 13.70
C PRO A 75 -8.07 6.20 13.02
N ASP A 76 -9.19 6.91 13.05
CA ASP A 76 -10.50 6.48 12.55
C ASP A 76 -10.65 6.62 11.01
N GLY A 77 -9.72 7.33 10.35
CA GLY A 77 -9.77 7.57 8.91
C GLY A 77 -10.81 8.61 8.48
N ILE A 78 -11.33 9.40 9.43
CA ILE A 78 -12.32 10.44 9.22
C ILE A 78 -11.66 11.82 9.39
N ALA A 79 -11.63 12.61 8.32
CA ALA A 79 -11.16 13.99 8.39
C ALA A 79 -12.28 14.84 8.98
N GLY A 80 -12.23 15.00 10.31
CA GLY A 80 -13.16 15.82 11.08
C GLY A 80 -12.53 17.08 11.65
N VAL A 81 -13.29 17.76 12.51
CA VAL A 81 -12.90 19.06 13.10
C VAL A 81 -11.52 19.01 13.73
N ASN A 82 -11.20 17.94 14.45
CA ASN A 82 -9.89 17.77 15.10
C ASN A 82 -8.76 17.62 14.07
N THR A 83 -8.95 16.79 13.04
CA THR A 83 -7.99 16.63 11.93
C THR A 83 -7.74 17.96 11.24
N TYR A 84 -8.80 18.70 10.89
CA TYR A 84 -8.67 19.98 10.20
C TYR A 84 -8.02 21.06 11.06
N ALA A 85 -8.29 21.08 12.37
CA ALA A 85 -7.64 22.00 13.29
C ALA A 85 -6.12 21.77 13.31
N ILE A 86 -5.67 20.52 13.34
CA ILE A 86 -4.23 20.21 13.29
C ILE A 86 -3.63 20.59 11.94
N LEU A 87 -4.28 20.25 10.82
CA LEU A 87 -3.78 20.63 9.48
C LEU A 87 -3.65 22.16 9.33
N LYS A 88 -4.62 22.92 9.87
CA LYS A 88 -4.57 24.39 9.90
C LYS A 88 -3.48 24.94 10.82
N ASN A 89 -3.24 24.31 11.98
CA ASN A 89 -2.13 24.71 12.85
C ASN A 89 -0.77 24.44 12.18
N LEU A 90 -0.71 23.42 11.34
CA LEU A 90 0.48 23.08 10.57
C LEU A 90 0.61 23.92 9.28
N HIS A 91 -0.32 24.83 8.94
CA HIS A 91 -0.40 25.56 7.65
C HIS A 91 0.94 26.10 7.12
N ASN A 92 1.76 26.69 7.99
CA ASN A 92 3.06 27.26 7.62
C ASN A 92 4.13 26.19 7.27
N ALA A 93 3.94 24.93 7.66
CA ALA A 93 4.88 23.83 7.42
C ALA A 93 4.73 23.16 6.05
N TRP A 94 3.60 23.37 5.34
CA TRP A 94 3.28 22.74 4.06
C TRP A 94 2.97 23.72 2.91
N MET A 95 2.75 25.01 3.18
CA MET A 95 2.54 26.02 2.12
C MET A 95 3.84 26.57 1.49
N ASP A 96 4.95 26.61 2.23
CA ASP A 96 6.22 27.24 1.80
C ASP A 96 7.31 26.25 1.37
N LYS A 97 7.05 24.94 1.41
CA LYS A 97 8.04 23.96 0.96
C LYS A 97 7.90 23.76 -0.56
N PRO A 98 9.02 23.76 -1.33
CA PRO A 98 8.97 23.24 -2.68
C PRO A 98 8.39 21.83 -2.60
N GLN A 99 7.45 21.52 -3.48
CA GLN A 99 6.93 20.16 -3.66
C GLN A 99 8.16 19.25 -3.68
N VAL A 100 8.28 18.37 -2.69
CA VAL A 100 9.32 17.36 -2.72
C VAL A 100 8.93 16.46 -3.88
N GLU A 101 9.40 16.79 -5.08
CA GLU A 101 9.55 15.85 -6.17
C GLU A 101 10.62 14.86 -5.71
N ASP A 102 10.21 13.91 -4.88
CA ASP A 102 10.95 12.65 -4.80
C ASP A 102 10.14 11.63 -5.59
N HIS A 103 10.74 11.23 -6.70
CA HIS A 103 10.16 10.33 -7.68
C HIS A 103 9.83 8.98 -7.04
N ALA A 104 8.56 8.73 -6.72
CA ALA A 104 7.96 7.39 -6.77
C ALA A 104 6.46 7.40 -6.45
N TYR A 105 5.66 8.14 -7.22
CA TYR A 105 4.24 7.80 -7.33
C TYR A 105 3.95 7.28 -8.72
N MET A 106 3.87 5.96 -8.81
CA MET A 106 3.53 5.29 -10.04
C MET A 106 2.03 5.48 -10.32
N GLY A 107 1.68 6.16 -11.40
CA GLY A 107 0.28 6.23 -11.85
C GLY A 107 -0.26 4.83 -12.14
N PHE A 108 -1.56 4.59 -11.89
CA PHE A 108 -2.22 3.29 -12.05
C PHE A 108 -1.87 2.55 -13.37
N ALA A 109 -1.66 3.30 -14.46
CA ALA A 109 -1.26 2.74 -15.75
C ALA A 109 0.09 2.01 -15.72
N ARG A 110 1.09 2.59 -15.04
CA ARG A 110 2.41 1.97 -14.91
C ARG A 110 2.38 0.80 -13.90
N ALA A 111 1.61 0.91 -12.82
CA ALA A 111 1.42 -0.22 -11.89
C ALA A 111 0.74 -1.41 -12.58
N ALA A 112 -0.27 -1.14 -13.40
CA ALA A 112 -0.91 -2.17 -14.22
C ALA A 112 0.08 -2.80 -15.20
N ASP A 113 0.94 -2.01 -15.85
CA ASP A 113 1.97 -2.49 -16.77
C ASP A 113 2.99 -3.41 -16.08
N VAL A 114 3.50 -3.00 -14.92
CA VAL A 114 4.41 -3.82 -14.11
C VAL A 114 3.78 -5.16 -13.76
N LEU A 115 2.54 -5.14 -13.25
CA LEU A 115 1.81 -6.33 -12.84
C LEU A 115 1.50 -7.29 -13.99
N GLU A 116 1.36 -6.80 -15.21
CA GLU A 116 1.08 -7.61 -16.39
C GLU A 116 2.34 -8.28 -16.98
N HIS A 117 3.50 -7.63 -16.81
CA HIS A 117 4.75 -8.12 -17.40
C HIS A 117 5.61 -8.94 -16.43
N HIS A 118 5.36 -8.85 -15.12
CA HIS A 118 6.14 -9.57 -14.11
C HIS A 118 5.31 -10.68 -13.46
N ALA A 119 5.67 -11.94 -13.76
CA ALA A 119 5.04 -13.10 -13.14
C ALA A 119 5.66 -13.36 -11.76
N VAL A 120 4.84 -13.36 -10.71
CA VAL A 120 5.28 -13.48 -9.32
C VAL A 120 4.41 -14.49 -8.58
N CYS A 121 5.05 -15.43 -7.89
CA CYS A 121 4.40 -16.36 -6.98
C CYS A 121 4.72 -15.96 -5.55
N LEU A 122 3.72 -15.49 -4.82
CA LEU A 122 3.80 -15.16 -3.41
C LEU A 122 3.44 -16.38 -2.57
N PHE A 123 4.21 -16.66 -1.52
CA PHE A 123 3.83 -17.70 -0.55
C PHE A 123 4.39 -17.38 0.83
N GLY A 124 3.72 -17.89 1.86
CA GLY A 124 4.13 -17.74 3.26
C GLY A 124 4.11 -19.07 4.01
N THR A 125 5.01 -19.20 4.99
CA THR A 125 5.16 -20.33 5.91
C THR A 125 4.14 -20.34 7.04
N GLU A 126 3.72 -19.16 7.50
CA GLU A 126 2.85 -18.96 8.64
C GLU A 126 1.51 -18.36 8.23
N ASP A 127 0.52 -18.37 9.12
CA ASP A 127 -0.81 -17.82 8.83
C ASP A 127 -0.74 -16.32 8.50
N PHE A 128 0.08 -15.56 9.23
CA PHE A 128 0.27 -14.13 8.98
C PHE A 128 0.90 -13.89 7.60
N THR A 129 1.99 -14.57 7.27
CA THR A 129 2.70 -14.38 5.99
C THR A 129 1.88 -14.90 4.81
N ARG A 130 1.09 -15.96 4.98
CA ARG A 130 0.08 -16.39 4.00
C ARG A 130 -0.98 -15.32 3.75
N LYS A 131 -1.48 -14.66 4.81
CA LYS A 131 -2.44 -13.55 4.68
C LYS A 131 -1.84 -12.37 3.94
N VAL A 132 -0.59 -11.98 4.24
CA VAL A 132 0.11 -10.91 3.50
C VAL A 132 0.20 -11.27 2.00
N ALA A 133 0.62 -12.51 1.68
CA ALA A 133 0.71 -12.98 0.29
C ALA A 133 -0.65 -12.95 -0.43
N SER A 134 -1.71 -13.44 0.21
CA SER A 134 -3.06 -13.44 -0.36
C SER A 134 -3.61 -12.04 -0.57
N ASN A 135 -3.48 -11.17 0.43
CA ASN A 135 -3.89 -9.77 0.34
C ASN A 135 -3.17 -9.04 -0.80
N MET A 136 -1.86 -9.24 -0.92
CA MET A 136 -1.04 -8.60 -1.96
C MET A 136 -1.45 -9.05 -3.37
N SER A 137 -1.70 -10.35 -3.57
CA SER A 137 -2.21 -10.88 -4.84
C SER A 137 -3.61 -10.34 -5.16
N ASN A 138 -4.51 -10.28 -4.18
CA ASN A 138 -5.87 -9.73 -4.35
C ASN A 138 -5.83 -8.24 -4.74
N LEU A 139 -4.97 -7.44 -4.10
CA LEU A 139 -4.76 -6.03 -4.44
C LEU A 139 -4.21 -5.85 -5.85
N ALA A 140 -3.25 -6.70 -6.25
CA ALA A 140 -2.70 -6.70 -7.61
C ALA A 140 -3.78 -7.02 -8.65
N MET A 141 -4.63 -8.03 -8.39
CA MET A 141 -5.76 -8.40 -9.25
C MET A 141 -6.82 -7.30 -9.33
N ALA A 142 -7.11 -6.62 -8.20
CA ALA A 142 -8.03 -5.49 -8.16
C ALA A 142 -7.49 -4.27 -8.93
N THR A 143 -6.17 -4.09 -8.96
CA THR A 143 -5.49 -3.02 -9.70
C THR A 143 -5.45 -3.30 -11.20
N ASN A 144 -5.13 -4.54 -11.59
CA ASN A 144 -5.14 -5.01 -12.96
C ASN A 144 -5.62 -6.47 -13.03
N PRO A 145 -6.78 -6.76 -13.65
CA PRO A 145 -7.27 -8.13 -13.82
C PRO A 145 -6.32 -9.05 -14.62
N ARG A 146 -5.37 -8.47 -15.37
CA ARG A 146 -4.33 -9.21 -16.13
C ARG A 146 -3.02 -9.38 -15.34
N SER A 147 -3.01 -9.02 -14.05
CA SER A 147 -1.83 -9.20 -13.20
C SER A 147 -1.39 -10.68 -13.18
N LYS A 148 -0.08 -10.91 -13.23
CA LYS A 148 0.53 -12.25 -13.13
C LYS A 148 1.07 -12.53 -11.73
N MET A 149 0.63 -11.75 -10.74
CA MET A 149 0.96 -11.93 -9.33
C MET A 149 -0.08 -12.82 -8.65
N VAL A 150 0.33 -14.01 -8.22
CA VAL A 150 -0.55 -15.00 -7.59
C VAL A 150 -0.02 -15.41 -6.22
N SER A 151 -0.91 -15.75 -5.29
CA SER A 151 -0.56 -16.38 -4.03
C SER A 151 -0.75 -17.89 -4.07
N ALA A 152 0.18 -18.65 -3.50
CA ALA A 152 0.09 -20.11 -3.35
C ALA A 152 0.07 -20.52 -1.87
N GLU A 153 -0.88 -21.40 -1.50
CA GLU A 153 -0.92 -22.01 -0.16
C GLU A 153 0.06 -23.18 -0.04
N THR A 154 0.35 -23.88 -1.15
CA THR A 154 1.35 -24.95 -1.19
C THR A 154 2.03 -24.99 -2.56
N LEU A 155 3.36 -25.09 -2.58
CA LEU A 155 4.18 -25.18 -3.79
C LEU A 155 4.28 -26.63 -4.32
N LEU A 156 3.14 -27.33 -4.42
CA LEU A 156 3.10 -28.72 -4.91
C LEU A 156 3.45 -28.84 -6.40
N VAL A 157 3.13 -27.80 -7.16
CA VAL A 157 3.53 -27.66 -8.56
C VAL A 157 4.58 -26.57 -8.62
N PRO A 158 5.81 -26.86 -9.11
CA PRO A 158 6.82 -25.83 -9.27
C PRO A 158 6.31 -24.79 -10.28
N PRO A 159 6.41 -23.48 -9.98
CA PRO A 159 6.02 -22.46 -10.92
C PRO A 159 6.93 -22.46 -12.14
N ASP A 160 6.49 -21.77 -13.19
CA ASP A 160 7.27 -21.57 -14.40
C ASP A 160 8.66 -21.01 -14.05
N GLY A 161 9.71 -21.46 -14.75
CA GLY A 161 11.10 -21.06 -14.48
C GLY A 161 11.36 -19.56 -14.67
N HIS A 162 10.44 -18.85 -15.32
CA HIS A 162 10.48 -17.40 -15.49
C HIS A 162 9.78 -16.62 -14.37
N MET A 163 9.09 -17.31 -13.46
CA MET A 163 8.30 -16.69 -12.40
C MET A 163 9.17 -16.40 -11.17
N ILE A 164 9.01 -15.20 -10.60
CA ILE A 164 9.71 -14.83 -9.37
C ILE A 164 9.01 -15.50 -8.19
N LEU A 165 9.69 -16.42 -7.53
CA LEU A 165 9.27 -17.04 -6.28
C LEU A 165 9.59 -16.09 -5.12
N THR A 166 8.57 -15.47 -4.54
CA THR A 166 8.72 -14.55 -3.42
C THR A 166 8.21 -15.20 -2.15
N HIS A 167 9.14 -15.57 -1.28
CA HIS A 167 8.84 -16.15 0.02
C HIS A 167 8.67 -15.05 1.07
N ILE A 168 7.45 -14.85 1.58
CA ILE A 168 7.18 -13.91 2.67
C ILE A 168 7.43 -14.62 3.99
N VAL A 169 8.36 -14.08 4.78
CA VAL A 169 8.90 -14.73 5.98
C VAL A 169 8.89 -13.80 7.19
N ARG A 170 8.94 -14.38 8.39
CA ARG A 170 9.23 -13.68 9.65
C ARG A 170 10.73 -13.59 9.87
N SER A 171 11.16 -12.74 10.80
CA SER A 171 12.57 -12.64 11.23
C SER A 171 13.17 -13.98 11.67
N ASN A 172 12.36 -14.83 12.31
CA ASN A 172 12.80 -16.13 12.83
C ASN A 172 12.77 -17.26 11.81
N ASP A 173 12.20 -17.04 10.62
CA ASP A 173 12.12 -18.07 9.59
C ASP A 173 13.49 -18.27 8.93
N GLU A 174 13.92 -19.53 8.86
CA GLU A 174 15.12 -19.91 8.12
C GLU A 174 14.83 -19.95 6.61
N THR A 175 15.73 -19.34 5.85
CA THR A 175 15.74 -19.41 4.38
C THR A 175 17.08 -19.96 3.92
N ASP A 176 17.10 -20.64 2.78
CA ASP A 176 18.36 -21.08 2.16
C ASP A 176 19.29 -19.86 1.97
N LYS A 177 20.56 -20.01 2.35
CA LYS A 177 21.59 -18.97 2.24
C LYS A 177 21.79 -18.49 0.80
N ALA A 178 21.44 -19.31 -0.18
CA ALA A 178 21.49 -18.94 -1.59
C ALA A 178 20.36 -17.99 -1.99
N VAL A 179 19.28 -17.88 -1.22
CA VAL A 179 18.13 -17.01 -1.52
C VAL A 179 18.40 -15.59 -1.00
N PRO A 180 18.40 -14.56 -1.86
CA PRO A 180 18.51 -13.17 -1.42
C PRO A 180 17.35 -12.80 -0.49
N ARG A 181 17.66 -12.24 0.68
CA ARG A 181 16.69 -11.84 1.70
C ARG A 181 16.62 -10.32 1.79
N VAL A 182 15.42 -9.77 1.70
CA VAL A 182 15.10 -8.35 1.86
C VAL A 182 14.41 -8.15 3.19
N VAL A 183 14.89 -7.21 4.00
CA VAL A 183 14.27 -6.86 5.29
C VAL A 183 13.42 -5.61 5.09
N CYS A 184 12.17 -5.64 5.57
CA CYS A 184 11.25 -4.50 5.49
C CYS A 184 11.37 -3.58 6.71
N ASP A 185 12.55 -2.98 6.92
CA ASP A 185 12.80 -2.01 7.99
C ASP A 185 12.70 -0.55 7.51
N ASP A 186 13.14 -0.27 6.28
CA ASP A 186 13.10 1.05 5.65
C ASP A 186 12.26 1.03 4.36
N THR A 187 11.10 1.67 4.41
CA THR A 187 10.18 1.80 3.27
C THR A 187 10.80 2.55 2.09
N SER A 188 11.70 3.51 2.35
CA SER A 188 12.32 4.33 1.30
C SER A 188 13.40 3.56 0.51
N ALA A 189 13.97 2.51 1.11
CA ALA A 189 14.95 1.64 0.48
C ALA A 189 14.33 0.37 -0.10
N LEU A 190 13.12 -0.01 0.34
CA LEU A 190 12.50 -1.29 0.05
C LEU A 190 12.42 -1.63 -1.45
N SER A 191 12.00 -0.69 -2.30
CA SER A 191 11.91 -0.92 -3.75
C SER A 191 13.28 -1.24 -4.37
N ARG A 192 14.32 -0.49 -4.01
CA ARG A 192 15.70 -0.73 -4.46
C ARG A 192 16.23 -2.07 -3.96
N SER A 193 15.93 -2.42 -2.72
CA SER A 193 16.32 -3.70 -2.13
C SER A 193 15.63 -4.88 -2.83
N ILE A 194 14.34 -4.75 -3.18
CA ILE A 194 13.61 -5.76 -3.95
C ILE A 194 14.22 -5.91 -5.35
N ALA A 195 14.47 -4.82 -6.06
CA ALA A 195 15.09 -4.85 -7.40
C ALA A 195 16.45 -5.57 -7.36
N ALA A 196 17.34 -5.16 -6.45
CA ALA A 196 18.66 -5.76 -6.29
C ALA A 196 18.59 -7.26 -5.93
N ALA A 197 17.67 -7.65 -5.04
CA ALA A 197 17.47 -9.05 -4.68
C ALA A 197 17.00 -9.90 -5.87
N VAL A 198 16.09 -9.37 -6.69
CA VAL A 198 15.60 -10.06 -7.90
C VAL A 198 16.69 -10.17 -8.96
N ASP A 199 17.51 -9.15 -9.16
CA ASP A 199 18.63 -9.22 -10.12
C ASP A 199 19.65 -10.29 -9.70
N VAL A 200 20.02 -10.33 -8.41
CA VAL A 200 20.88 -11.40 -7.87
C VAL A 200 20.25 -12.78 -8.07
N ALA A 201 18.93 -12.90 -7.85
CA ALA A 201 18.23 -14.16 -8.06
C ALA A 201 18.16 -14.55 -9.56
N ARG A 202 18.05 -13.57 -10.46
CA ARG A 202 18.02 -13.77 -11.93
C ARG A 202 19.36 -14.25 -12.46
N ASP A 203 20.46 -13.70 -11.97
CA ASP A 203 21.81 -14.17 -12.30
C ASP A 203 22.02 -15.63 -11.86
N LYS A 204 21.52 -16.00 -10.67
CA LYS A 204 21.55 -17.39 -10.20
C LYS A 204 20.66 -18.31 -11.04
N ALA A 205 19.54 -17.80 -11.56
CA ALA A 205 18.63 -18.56 -12.40
C ALA A 205 19.24 -19.00 -13.74
N LEU A 206 20.22 -18.25 -14.25
CA LEU A 206 21.02 -18.67 -15.42
C LEU A 206 21.82 -19.96 -15.17
N SER A 207 22.08 -20.29 -13.91
CA SER A 207 22.76 -21.52 -13.48
C SER A 207 21.79 -22.67 -13.14
N GLY A 208 20.50 -22.54 -13.46
CA GLY A 208 19.48 -23.56 -13.22
C GLY A 208 18.87 -23.56 -11.81
N VAL A 209 19.15 -22.54 -11.00
CA VAL A 209 18.52 -22.35 -9.68
C VAL A 209 17.16 -21.66 -9.87
N PRO A 210 16.10 -22.02 -9.12
CA PRO A 210 14.84 -21.28 -9.20
C PRO A 210 15.01 -19.79 -8.86
N LEU A 211 14.36 -18.91 -9.63
CA LEU A 211 14.33 -17.46 -9.40
C LEU A 211 13.58 -17.14 -8.11
N ARG A 212 14.29 -17.11 -6.98
CA ARG A 212 13.69 -16.99 -5.65
C ARG A 212 14.29 -15.88 -4.82
N ILE A 213 13.44 -15.11 -4.14
CA ILE A 213 13.78 -14.14 -3.11
C ILE A 213 12.99 -14.42 -1.83
N ALA A 214 13.49 -13.91 -0.70
CA ALA A 214 12.78 -13.89 0.58
C ALA A 214 12.55 -12.44 1.01
N ILE A 215 11.36 -12.14 1.50
CA ILE A 215 11.00 -10.82 2.03
C ILE A 215 10.55 -11.00 3.47
N GLU A 216 11.30 -10.41 4.38
CA GLU A 216 11.05 -10.45 5.80
C GLU A 216 10.13 -9.31 6.23
N VAL A 217 8.97 -9.67 6.77
CA VAL A 217 7.98 -8.72 7.29
C VAL A 217 8.00 -8.68 8.83
N PRO A 218 7.89 -7.48 9.44
CA PRO A 218 7.99 -7.30 10.89
C PRO A 218 6.79 -7.88 11.65
N GLY A 219 5.59 -7.85 11.04
CA GLY A 219 4.33 -8.41 11.54
C GLY A 219 3.97 -8.05 13.00
N PRO A 220 3.03 -8.77 13.63
CA PRO A 220 2.58 -8.41 14.98
C PRO A 220 3.71 -8.61 16.01
N SER A 221 3.89 -7.62 16.88
CA SER A 221 4.90 -7.60 17.94
C SER A 221 4.50 -8.42 19.17
N SER A 222 3.21 -8.69 19.35
CA SER A 222 2.65 -9.51 20.43
C SER A 222 2.11 -10.83 19.90
N ALA A 223 2.41 -11.93 20.61
CA ALA A 223 1.80 -13.24 20.36
C ALA A 223 0.28 -13.26 20.68
N GLU A 224 -0.23 -12.21 21.35
CA GLU A 224 -1.63 -12.04 21.74
C GLU A 224 -2.38 -11.02 20.87
N ALA A 225 -1.79 -10.57 19.75
CA ALA A 225 -2.47 -9.66 18.84
C ALA A 225 -3.83 -10.26 18.42
N ASP A 226 -4.89 -9.46 18.52
CA ASP A 226 -6.21 -9.94 18.15
C ASP A 226 -6.31 -10.18 16.64
N GLN A 227 -7.34 -10.92 16.21
CA GLN A 227 -7.50 -11.28 14.80
C GLN A 227 -7.66 -10.04 13.91
N ALA A 228 -8.31 -8.98 14.42
CA ALA A 228 -8.57 -7.77 13.65
C ALA A 228 -7.30 -6.93 13.47
N GLU A 229 -6.44 -6.86 14.49
CA GLU A 229 -5.12 -6.24 14.41
C GLU A 229 -4.22 -6.99 13.44
N THR A 230 -4.19 -8.32 13.55
CA THR A 230 -3.45 -9.19 12.63
C THR A 230 -3.89 -8.98 11.19
N ASP A 231 -5.20 -8.87 10.94
CA ASP A 231 -5.75 -8.65 9.60
C ASP A 231 -5.40 -7.25 9.07
N ARG A 232 -5.47 -6.22 9.93
CA ARG A 232 -5.07 -4.84 9.57
C ARG A 232 -3.58 -4.77 9.22
N LEU A 233 -2.71 -5.40 10.02
CA LEU A 233 -1.27 -5.44 9.76
C LEU A 233 -0.95 -6.22 8.48
N ALA A 234 -1.57 -7.37 8.28
CA ALA A 234 -1.34 -8.16 7.07
C ALA A 234 -1.78 -7.42 5.81
N HIS A 235 -2.87 -6.65 5.88
CA HIS A 235 -3.32 -5.80 4.79
C HIS A 235 -2.37 -4.61 4.56
N HIS A 236 -1.90 -3.99 5.63
CA HIS A 236 -0.92 -2.90 5.57
C HIS A 236 0.38 -3.34 4.89
N ASP A 237 0.96 -4.46 5.33
CA ASP A 237 2.20 -5.01 4.78
C ASP A 237 2.00 -5.39 3.30
N ALA A 238 0.84 -5.94 2.93
CA ALA A 238 0.52 -6.27 1.55
C ALA A 238 0.51 -5.04 0.62
N ILE A 239 -0.08 -3.92 1.07
CA ILE A 239 -0.07 -2.65 0.30
C ILE A 239 1.37 -2.17 0.14
N MET A 240 2.12 -2.12 1.24
CA MET A 240 3.50 -1.63 1.26
C MET A 240 4.40 -2.44 0.32
N LEU A 241 4.29 -3.77 0.37
CA LEU A 241 5.03 -4.67 -0.51
C LEU A 241 4.63 -4.52 -1.98
N LEU A 242 3.33 -4.38 -2.26
CA LEU A 242 2.85 -4.18 -3.62
C LEU A 242 3.38 -2.87 -4.20
N ASP A 243 3.31 -1.77 -3.45
CA ASP A 243 3.80 -0.47 -3.89
C ASP A 243 5.32 -0.52 -4.13
N ALA A 244 6.08 -1.11 -3.20
CA ALA A 244 7.53 -1.25 -3.35
C ALA A 244 7.92 -2.15 -4.53
N PHE A 245 7.20 -3.25 -4.76
CA PHE A 245 7.39 -4.11 -5.93
C PHE A 245 7.12 -3.34 -7.23
N CYS A 246 5.98 -2.65 -7.28
CA CYS A 246 5.59 -1.79 -8.37
C CYS A 246 6.69 -0.75 -8.69
N MET A 247 7.23 -0.07 -7.68
CA MET A 247 8.33 0.89 -7.83
C MET A 247 9.65 0.25 -8.24
N ALA A 248 9.89 -1.01 -7.86
CA ALA A 248 11.14 -1.71 -8.18
C ALA A 248 11.26 -2.04 -9.68
N PHE A 249 10.12 -2.20 -10.37
CA PHE A 249 10.06 -2.65 -11.76
C PHE A 249 9.41 -1.62 -12.72
N SER A 250 9.18 -0.40 -12.25
CA SER A 250 8.55 0.69 -13.01
C SER A 250 9.44 1.36 -14.04
#